data_AF-A0A257PF11-F1
#
_entry.id   AF-A0A257PF11-F1
#
_cell.length_a   1.000
_cell.length_b   1.000
_cell.length_c   1.000
_cell.angle_alpha   90.00
_cell.angle_beta   90.00
_cell.angle_gamma   90.00
#
_symmetry.space_group_name_H-M   'P 1'
#
loop_
_entity.id
_entity.type
_entity.pdbx_description
1 polymer ?
#
loop_
_entity_poly.entity_id
_entity_poly.type
_entity_poly.pdbx_seq_one_letter_code
_entity_poly.pdbx_strand_id
1 'polypeptide(L)'
;TDGVLEDVICRTELLSYDSMRPIHQICLEYERLCMARALYVIHQFCEPERVLSLHVDGIYFQPGKNAARMKELFEKLTYDQLPQIQNLFEIQRQLTGGSSVPSGQLVYRFTTCDPVFPGGEMKPVGSGELELDELTWQVTDEHDDLYDQIRSLVVDDAGSCLVTGPPGFGKSWMLRQLRSALTEAGERVAVISPYHVAAKQLNCGATTVHSFVHKYVLHGSFSGVILLDEYGVLSVELAAALEQACLAGCRIVCFGDADQLRSISPTWRGRPVPSESFVESRLLKLWTDCRMFRLTTYRRGTDPAFASWYVQIRQSEDAVAEALRRFPCTDRRADWNIVMSHFRRKQINDREQAREAEEAVASGKTIYVVAGESSYDMFEGTKLIGSNNEFSGITNGALLLVVACDGELVTLRDEESGETVKLRRELLGRYTRLRHAITLASCQGRTFPGVVRLWDMGSKYMTPTHIYVASSRATSGDLFECRR
;
A
#
# COMPACT_ATOMS: atom_id res chain seq x y z
N THR A 1 -16.45 -41.20 27.08
CA THR A 1 -16.64 -39.86 27.66
C THR A 1 -17.27 -39.03 26.58
N ASP A 2 -18.60 -39.07 26.55
CA ASP A 2 -19.42 -38.53 25.48
C ASP A 2 -19.49 -37.01 25.64
N GLY A 3 -18.81 -36.30 24.74
CA GLY A 3 -18.78 -34.85 24.73
C GLY A 3 -20.11 -34.32 24.19
N VAL A 4 -20.99 -33.91 25.10
CA VAL A 4 -22.18 -33.13 24.76
C VAL A 4 -21.71 -31.72 24.37
N LEU A 5 -21.95 -31.36 23.12
CA LEU A 5 -21.70 -30.03 22.59
C LEU A 5 -22.98 -29.22 22.82
N GLU A 6 -22.98 -28.36 23.84
CA GLU A 6 -24.10 -27.45 24.10
C GLU A 6 -23.98 -26.24 23.18
N ASP A 7 -24.77 -26.23 22.11
CA ASP A 7 -24.91 -25.10 21.20
C ASP A 7 -25.96 -24.12 21.77
N VAL A 8 -25.54 -22.92 22.14
CA VAL A 8 -26.45 -21.89 22.66
C VAL A 8 -27.13 -21.23 21.46
N ILE A 9 -28.25 -21.83 21.01
CA ILE A 9 -29.10 -21.25 19.99
C ILE A 9 -29.91 -20.10 20.62
N CYS A 10 -29.40 -18.88 20.50
CA CYS A 10 -30.19 -17.69 20.78
C CYS A 10 -31.33 -17.59 19.75
N ARG A 11 -32.59 -17.70 20.20
CA ARG A 11 -33.76 -17.39 19.36
C ARG A 11 -33.83 -15.88 19.15
N THR A 12 -33.55 -15.43 17.93
CA THR A 12 -33.84 -14.06 17.49
C THR A 12 -35.10 -14.07 16.64
N GLU A 13 -36.06 -13.20 16.97
CA GLU A 13 -37.29 -13.03 16.20
C GLU A 13 -36.97 -12.33 14.86
N LEU A 14 -37.23 -13.03 13.74
CA LEU A 14 -37.03 -12.52 12.38
C LEU A 14 -38.15 -11.52 12.05
N LEU A 15 -37.86 -10.23 12.20
CA LEU A 15 -38.81 -9.16 11.89
C LEU A 15 -38.77 -8.77 10.39
N SER A 16 -37.60 -8.90 9.74
CA SER A 16 -37.39 -8.66 8.30
C SER A 16 -36.10 -9.33 7.79
N TYR A 17 -35.88 -9.39 6.47
CA TYR A 17 -34.64 -9.90 5.88
C TYR A 17 -33.38 -9.09 6.26
N ASP A 18 -33.55 -7.86 6.75
CA ASP A 18 -32.46 -6.98 7.20
C ASP A 18 -32.08 -7.20 8.68
N SER A 19 -32.92 -7.90 9.46
CA SER A 19 -32.73 -8.10 10.90
C SER A 19 -31.56 -9.05 11.26
N MET A 20 -31.02 -9.80 10.29
CA MET A 20 -29.79 -10.61 10.44
C MET A 20 -28.73 -10.19 9.42
N ARG A 21 -28.30 -8.93 9.49
CA ARG A 21 -27.33 -8.33 8.56
C ARG A 21 -26.08 -9.20 8.29
N PRO A 22 -25.43 -9.85 9.28
CA PRO A 22 -24.28 -10.71 9.01
C PRO A 22 -24.60 -11.91 8.11
N ILE A 23 -25.72 -12.62 8.37
CA ILE A 23 -26.14 -13.78 7.55
C ILE A 23 -26.54 -13.31 6.16
N HIS A 24 -27.30 -12.22 6.08
CA HIS A 24 -27.68 -11.61 4.80
C HIS A 24 -26.44 -11.23 3.96
N GLN A 25 -25.42 -10.64 4.59
CA GLN A 25 -24.15 -10.32 3.92
C GLN A 25 -23.43 -11.57 3.44
N ILE A 26 -23.35 -12.64 4.24
CA ILE A 26 -22.76 -13.91 3.82
C ILE A 26 -23.50 -14.48 2.60
N CYS A 27 -24.84 -14.46 2.59
CA CYS A 27 -25.63 -14.90 1.44
C CYS A 27 -25.32 -14.05 0.19
N LEU A 28 -25.33 -12.72 0.31
CA LEU A 28 -25.02 -11.83 -0.80
C LEU A 28 -23.58 -11.99 -1.33
N GLU A 29 -22.61 -12.21 -0.45
CA GLU A 29 -21.23 -12.46 -0.84
C GLU A 29 -21.07 -13.81 -1.54
N TYR A 30 -21.78 -14.83 -1.08
CA TYR A 30 -21.82 -16.13 -1.72
C TYR A 30 -22.46 -16.06 -3.12
N GLU A 31 -23.59 -15.36 -3.26
CA GLU A 31 -24.23 -15.10 -4.55
C GLU A 31 -23.28 -14.38 -5.51
N ARG A 32 -22.60 -13.31 -5.03
CA ARG A 32 -21.59 -12.59 -5.82
C ARG A 32 -20.44 -13.49 -6.27
N LEU A 33 -19.99 -14.42 -5.41
CA LEU A 33 -18.94 -15.37 -5.76
C LEU A 33 -19.39 -16.37 -6.83
N CYS A 34 -20.63 -16.88 -6.72
CA CYS A 34 -21.23 -17.73 -7.75
C CYS A 34 -21.39 -16.97 -9.08
N MET A 35 -21.84 -15.71 -9.03
CA MET A 35 -21.93 -14.83 -10.20
C MET A 35 -20.57 -14.58 -10.86
N ALA A 36 -19.52 -14.32 -10.07
CA ALA A 36 -18.16 -14.14 -10.58
C ALA A 36 -17.60 -15.41 -11.23
N ARG A 37 -17.90 -16.60 -10.66
CA ARG A 37 -17.52 -17.90 -11.24
C ARG A 37 -18.27 -18.18 -12.54
N ALA A 38 -19.56 -17.86 -12.60
CA ALA A 38 -20.34 -17.97 -13.83
C ALA A 38 -19.80 -17.03 -14.93
N LEU A 39 -19.46 -15.78 -14.59
CA LEU A 39 -18.79 -14.84 -15.49
C LEU A 39 -17.45 -15.40 -16.01
N TYR A 40 -16.64 -15.96 -15.12
CA TYR A 40 -15.37 -16.58 -15.49
C TYR A 40 -15.56 -17.68 -16.54
N VAL A 41 -16.55 -18.56 -16.34
CA VAL A 41 -16.91 -19.62 -17.31
C VAL A 41 -17.40 -19.01 -18.62
N ILE A 42 -18.29 -18.00 -18.57
CA ILE A 42 -18.82 -17.35 -19.78
C ILE A 42 -17.68 -16.77 -20.62
N HIS A 43 -16.70 -16.12 -19.98
CA HIS A 43 -15.52 -15.56 -20.66
C HIS A 43 -14.61 -16.60 -21.35
N GLN A 44 -14.72 -17.89 -21.01
CA GLN A 44 -14.02 -18.95 -21.75
C GLN A 44 -14.66 -19.25 -23.11
N PHE A 45 -15.91 -18.84 -23.32
CA PHE A 45 -16.67 -19.17 -24.53
C PHE A 45 -17.23 -17.95 -25.26
N CYS A 46 -17.21 -16.77 -24.64
CA CYS A 46 -17.78 -15.52 -25.16
C CYS A 46 -16.90 -14.33 -24.77
N GLU A 47 -16.72 -13.41 -25.72
CA GLU A 47 -16.06 -12.12 -25.47
C GLU A 47 -16.86 -11.28 -24.45
N PRO A 48 -16.19 -10.45 -23.62
CA PRO A 48 -16.86 -9.66 -22.59
C PRO A 48 -17.99 -8.75 -23.08
N GLU A 49 -17.89 -8.24 -24.31
CA GLU A 49 -18.91 -7.36 -24.93
C GLU A 49 -20.24 -8.08 -25.20
N ARG A 50 -20.26 -9.42 -25.12
CA ARG A 50 -21.47 -10.21 -25.26
C ARG A 50 -22.25 -10.34 -23.97
N VAL A 51 -21.71 -9.94 -22.82
CA VAL A 51 -22.45 -9.89 -21.56
C VAL A 51 -23.34 -8.64 -21.57
N LEU A 52 -24.65 -8.84 -21.54
CA LEU A 52 -25.65 -7.78 -21.71
C LEU A 52 -26.05 -7.15 -20.37
N SER A 53 -26.25 -7.97 -19.33
CA SER A 53 -26.58 -7.49 -17.99
C SER A 53 -26.17 -8.48 -16.88
N LEU A 54 -25.93 -7.92 -15.69
CA LEU A 54 -25.68 -8.66 -14.46
C LEU A 54 -26.75 -8.29 -13.44
N HIS A 55 -27.45 -9.31 -12.94
CA HIS A 55 -28.43 -9.22 -11.88
C HIS A 55 -27.87 -9.87 -10.60
N VAL A 56 -28.62 -9.78 -9.49
CA VAL A 56 -28.20 -10.34 -8.19
C VAL A 56 -27.93 -11.85 -8.29
N ASP A 57 -28.77 -12.55 -9.04
CA ASP A 57 -28.81 -14.02 -9.16
C ASP A 57 -28.75 -14.52 -10.63
N GLY A 58 -28.41 -13.65 -11.59
CA GLY A 58 -28.46 -14.01 -13.02
C GLY A 58 -27.55 -13.21 -13.94
N ILE A 59 -27.01 -13.87 -14.97
CA ILE A 59 -26.21 -13.26 -16.04
C ILE A 59 -26.97 -13.39 -17.35
N TYR A 60 -27.18 -12.28 -18.03
CA TYR A 60 -27.75 -12.26 -19.37
C TYR A 60 -26.64 -11.94 -20.36
N PHE A 61 -26.47 -12.78 -21.36
CA PHE A 61 -25.44 -12.61 -22.38
C PHE A 61 -25.94 -13.12 -23.73
N GLN A 62 -25.36 -12.58 -24.80
CA GLN A 62 -25.64 -13.01 -26.16
C GLN A 62 -24.72 -14.19 -26.54
N PRO A 63 -25.23 -15.41 -26.64
CA PRO A 63 -24.39 -16.58 -26.84
C PRO A 63 -23.64 -16.53 -28.19
N GLY A 64 -22.37 -16.97 -28.17
CA GLY A 64 -21.55 -17.16 -29.36
C GLY A 64 -21.77 -18.53 -30.03
N LYS A 65 -20.85 -18.92 -30.92
CA LYS A 65 -20.92 -20.22 -31.64
C LYS A 65 -20.85 -21.44 -30.71
N ASN A 66 -20.30 -21.29 -29.50
CA ASN A 66 -20.10 -22.36 -28.52
C ASN A 66 -21.23 -22.48 -27.48
N ALA A 67 -22.40 -21.90 -27.73
CA ALA A 67 -23.53 -21.86 -26.78
C ALA A 67 -23.94 -23.24 -26.23
N ALA A 68 -24.00 -24.25 -27.10
CA ALA A 68 -24.42 -25.61 -26.70
C ALA A 68 -23.44 -26.25 -25.71
N ARG A 69 -22.13 -26.08 -25.94
CA ARG A 69 -21.08 -26.59 -25.04
C ARG A 69 -21.08 -25.87 -23.70
N MET A 70 -21.31 -24.55 -23.72
CA MET A 70 -21.43 -23.76 -22.50
C MET A 70 -22.67 -24.16 -21.68
N LYS A 71 -23.82 -24.37 -22.35
CA LYS A 71 -25.05 -24.86 -21.72
C LYS A 71 -24.83 -26.20 -21.03
N GLU A 72 -24.23 -27.16 -21.73
CA GLU A 72 -23.95 -28.49 -21.19
C GLU A 72 -23.05 -28.41 -19.94
N LEU A 73 -22.07 -27.50 -19.94
CA LEU A 73 -21.21 -27.29 -18.78
C LEU A 73 -22.01 -26.74 -17.59
N PHE A 74 -22.79 -25.68 -17.78
CA PHE A 74 -23.59 -25.07 -16.70
C PHE A 74 -24.62 -26.03 -16.10
N GLU A 75 -25.25 -26.88 -16.92
CA GLU A 75 -26.24 -27.88 -16.47
C GLU A 75 -25.62 -29.04 -15.68
N LYS A 76 -24.29 -29.18 -15.69
CA LYS A 76 -23.54 -30.23 -14.97
C LYS A 76 -22.74 -29.72 -13.78
N LEU A 77 -22.56 -28.40 -13.65
CA LEU A 77 -21.75 -27.80 -12.59
C LEU A 77 -22.43 -27.92 -11.23
N THR A 78 -21.75 -28.57 -10.30
CA THR A 78 -22.18 -28.79 -8.92
C THR A 78 -21.38 -27.96 -7.92
N TYR A 79 -21.92 -27.79 -6.71
CA TYR A 79 -21.31 -26.93 -5.67
C TYR A 79 -19.92 -27.40 -5.23
N ASP A 80 -19.66 -28.70 -5.23
CA ASP A 80 -18.36 -29.32 -4.92
C ASP A 80 -17.28 -29.05 -5.99
N GLN A 81 -17.69 -28.78 -7.24
CA GLN A 81 -16.80 -28.48 -8.36
C GLN A 81 -16.41 -27.00 -8.44
N LEU A 82 -17.22 -26.09 -7.91
CA LEU A 82 -16.99 -24.64 -8.00
C LEU A 82 -15.61 -24.16 -7.50
N PRO A 83 -15.03 -24.69 -6.41
CA PRO A 83 -13.74 -24.23 -5.91
C PRO A 83 -12.57 -24.56 -6.84
N GLN A 84 -12.78 -25.50 -7.77
CA GLN A 84 -11.80 -25.96 -8.73
C GLN A 84 -12.23 -25.70 -10.18
N ILE A 85 -13.19 -24.80 -10.41
CA ILE A 85 -13.76 -24.50 -11.73
C ILE A 85 -12.71 -24.06 -12.75
N GLN A 86 -11.62 -23.45 -12.29
CA GLN A 86 -10.45 -23.09 -13.08
C GLN A 86 -9.69 -24.30 -13.65
N ASN A 87 -9.74 -25.46 -13.00
CA ASN A 87 -9.09 -26.68 -13.48
C ASN A 87 -9.80 -27.27 -14.71
N LEU A 88 -11.00 -26.79 -15.03
CA LEU A 88 -11.74 -27.19 -16.22
C LEU A 88 -11.20 -26.54 -17.51
N PHE A 89 -10.29 -25.56 -17.40
CA PHE A 89 -9.75 -24.80 -18.53
C PHE A 89 -8.22 -24.72 -18.47
N GLU A 90 -7.55 -24.88 -19.61
CA GLU A 90 -6.08 -25.04 -19.67
C GLU A 90 -5.28 -23.75 -19.40
N ILE A 91 -5.88 -22.55 -19.48
CA ILE A 91 -5.15 -21.28 -19.27
C ILE A 91 -6.02 -20.20 -18.60
N GLN A 92 -5.42 -19.54 -17.60
CA GLN A 92 -5.59 -18.15 -17.10
C GLN A 92 -6.05 -18.02 -15.64
N ARG A 93 -5.15 -17.40 -14.86
CA ARG A 93 -5.21 -16.97 -13.45
C ARG A 93 -5.92 -17.96 -12.52
N GLN A 94 -5.12 -18.69 -11.73
CA GLN A 94 -5.64 -19.47 -10.60
C GLN A 94 -6.49 -18.55 -9.71
N LEU A 95 -7.81 -18.72 -9.76
CA LEU A 95 -8.66 -18.37 -8.64
C LEU A 95 -8.18 -19.26 -7.49
N THR A 96 -7.88 -18.65 -6.34
CA THR A 96 -7.48 -19.41 -5.16
C THR A 96 -8.61 -20.38 -4.81
N GLY A 97 -8.28 -21.68 -4.74
CA GLY A 97 -9.26 -22.72 -4.44
C GLY A 97 -9.91 -22.45 -3.09
N GLY A 98 -11.23 -22.31 -3.08
CA GLY A 98 -12.02 -22.30 -1.85
C GLY A 98 -12.09 -23.69 -1.23
N SER A 99 -12.51 -23.76 0.04
CA SER A 99 -12.84 -25.03 0.67
C SER A 99 -13.93 -25.77 -0.12
N SER A 100 -13.76 -27.08 -0.32
CA SER A 100 -14.77 -27.90 -1.00
C SER A 100 -16.08 -27.88 -0.21
N VAL A 101 -17.17 -27.51 -0.88
CA VAL A 101 -18.52 -27.69 -0.34
C VAL A 101 -18.97 -29.09 -0.76
N PRO A 102 -19.19 -30.05 0.15
CA PRO A 102 -19.51 -31.44 -0.22
C PRO A 102 -20.99 -31.58 -0.66
N SER A 103 -21.38 -30.86 -1.72
CA SER A 103 -22.74 -30.84 -2.24
C SER A 103 -22.72 -31.11 -3.75
N GLY A 104 -23.36 -32.22 -4.14
CA GLY A 104 -23.59 -32.57 -5.55
C GLY A 104 -24.82 -31.88 -6.17
N GLN A 105 -25.37 -30.86 -5.52
CA GLN A 105 -26.48 -30.09 -6.06
C GLN A 105 -25.99 -29.19 -7.21
N LEU A 106 -26.83 -29.03 -8.23
CA LEU A 106 -26.56 -28.13 -9.35
C LEU A 106 -26.55 -26.67 -8.90
N VAL A 107 -25.60 -25.90 -9.42
CA VAL A 107 -25.40 -24.49 -9.01
C VAL A 107 -26.17 -23.55 -9.91
N TYR A 108 -26.11 -23.78 -11.22
CA TYR A 108 -26.60 -22.84 -12.22
C TYR A 108 -27.77 -23.43 -12.98
N ARG A 109 -28.66 -22.54 -13.41
CA ARG A 109 -29.72 -22.85 -14.38
C ARG A 109 -29.43 -22.08 -15.66
N PHE A 110 -29.37 -22.80 -16.79
CA PHE A 110 -29.22 -22.20 -18.10
C PHE A 110 -30.59 -22.13 -18.78
N THR A 111 -31.05 -20.94 -19.17
CA THR A 111 -32.34 -20.77 -19.83
C THR A 111 -32.25 -19.71 -20.92
N THR A 112 -32.87 -19.98 -22.07
CA THR A 112 -33.00 -19.00 -23.15
C THR A 112 -34.21 -18.12 -22.85
N CYS A 113 -34.04 -16.81 -22.91
CA CYS A 113 -35.13 -15.85 -22.78
C CYS A 113 -35.05 -14.81 -23.90
N ASP A 114 -36.15 -14.12 -24.16
CA ASP A 114 -36.14 -12.90 -24.97
C ASP A 114 -35.26 -11.83 -24.30
N PRO A 115 -34.66 -10.90 -25.07
CA PRO A 115 -33.80 -9.86 -24.50
C PRO A 115 -34.59 -8.99 -23.53
N VAL A 116 -34.36 -9.21 -22.24
CA VAL A 116 -34.85 -8.33 -21.18
C VAL A 116 -33.80 -7.26 -20.97
N PHE A 117 -33.96 -6.12 -21.62
CA PHE A 117 -33.18 -4.95 -21.27
C PHE A 117 -33.61 -4.50 -19.87
N PRO A 118 -32.69 -4.22 -18.94
CA PRO A 118 -33.05 -3.69 -17.63
C PRO A 118 -33.79 -2.36 -17.83
N GLY A 119 -35.12 -2.40 -17.71
CA GLY A 119 -35.98 -1.24 -17.69
C GLY A 119 -36.34 -0.89 -16.25
N GLY A 120 -36.19 0.39 -15.90
CA GLY A 120 -36.52 0.92 -14.59
C GLY A 120 -35.61 2.08 -14.21
N GLU A 121 -36.18 3.12 -13.58
CA GLU A 121 -35.38 4.09 -12.84
C GLU A 121 -34.96 3.45 -11.51
N MET A 122 -33.66 3.27 -11.28
CA MET A 122 -33.15 2.98 -9.95
C MET A 122 -33.43 4.20 -9.07
N LYS A 123 -34.51 4.13 -8.31
CA LYS A 123 -34.76 5.08 -7.22
C LYS A 123 -34.03 4.55 -6.00
N PRO A 124 -33.15 5.35 -5.36
CA PRO A 124 -32.58 4.95 -4.09
C PRO A 124 -33.74 4.63 -3.16
N VAL A 125 -33.77 3.39 -2.65
CA VAL A 125 -34.67 3.05 -1.55
C VAL A 125 -34.25 3.94 -0.42
N GLY A 126 -35.15 4.81 0.04
CA GLY A 126 -34.93 5.66 1.20
C GLY A 126 -34.85 4.82 2.46
N SER A 127 -33.81 4.00 2.60
CA SER A 127 -33.36 3.59 3.92
C SER A 127 -33.01 4.88 4.63
N GLY A 128 -33.67 5.20 5.73
CA GLY A 128 -33.30 6.33 6.59
C GLY A 128 -31.79 6.32 6.81
N GLU A 129 -31.20 7.50 6.92
CA GLU A 129 -29.78 7.61 7.26
C GLU A 129 -29.51 6.73 8.49
N LEU A 130 -28.53 5.85 8.37
CA LEU A 130 -28.05 5.07 9.51
C LEU A 130 -27.49 6.08 10.51
N GLU A 131 -28.24 6.33 11.59
CA GLU A 131 -27.74 7.10 12.73
C GLU A 131 -26.58 6.30 13.35
N LEU A 132 -25.37 6.81 13.15
CA LEU A 132 -24.15 6.23 13.72
C LEU A 132 -23.64 7.20 14.77
N ASP A 133 -23.37 6.71 15.98
CA ASP A 133 -22.80 7.52 17.06
C ASP A 133 -21.51 8.21 16.63
N GLU A 134 -21.29 9.46 16.99
CA GLU A 134 -20.02 10.13 16.66
C GLU A 134 -18.86 9.54 17.48
N LEU A 135 -17.76 9.14 16.80
CA LEU A 135 -16.55 8.67 17.47
C LEU A 135 -15.55 9.83 17.64
N THR A 136 -15.08 10.01 18.87
CA THR A 136 -14.11 11.05 19.25
C THR A 136 -12.77 10.44 19.65
N TRP A 137 -11.68 11.13 19.33
CA TRP A 137 -10.33 10.68 19.69
C TRP A 137 -10.02 10.96 21.16
N GLN A 138 -9.51 9.94 21.85
CA GLN A 138 -8.80 10.07 23.12
C GLN A 138 -7.32 10.32 22.81
N VAL A 139 -6.91 11.58 22.84
CA VAL A 139 -5.57 12.01 22.45
C VAL A 139 -4.69 12.12 23.69
N THR A 140 -3.53 11.46 23.67
CA THR A 140 -2.49 11.56 24.69
C THR A 140 -1.20 12.06 24.05
N ASP A 141 -0.67 13.15 24.57
CA ASP A 141 0.63 13.67 24.15
C ASP A 141 1.78 12.95 24.84
N GLU A 142 2.92 12.94 24.18
CA GLU A 142 4.13 12.31 24.67
C GLU A 142 4.61 12.90 26.01
N HIS A 143 4.95 11.98 26.91
CA HIS A 143 5.47 12.18 28.25
C HIS A 143 6.40 11.00 28.59
N ASP A 144 7.11 11.06 29.72
CA ASP A 144 8.19 10.13 30.04
C ASP A 144 7.74 8.65 30.07
N ASP A 145 6.52 8.37 30.58
CA ASP A 145 5.98 7.01 30.73
C ASP A 145 5.11 6.54 29.54
N LEU A 146 5.06 7.32 28.44
CA LEU A 146 4.18 7.04 27.30
C LEU A 146 4.40 5.64 26.72
N TYR A 147 5.67 5.20 26.63
CA TYR A 147 5.99 3.89 26.09
C TYR A 147 5.38 2.78 26.95
N ASP A 148 5.51 2.86 28.28
CA ASP A 148 4.99 1.85 29.20
C ASP A 148 3.45 1.83 29.18
N GLN A 149 2.82 3.00 29.05
CA GLN A 149 1.38 3.11 28.85
C GLN A 149 0.92 2.40 27.56
N ILE A 150 1.59 2.64 26.43
CA ILE A 150 1.25 1.99 25.15
C ILE A 150 1.54 0.49 25.22
N ARG A 151 2.66 0.08 25.83
CA ARG A 151 3.01 -1.33 26.03
C ARG A 151 1.94 -2.04 26.84
N SER A 152 1.55 -1.49 27.99
CA SER A 152 0.50 -2.03 28.85
C SER A 152 -0.82 -2.17 28.08
N LEU A 153 -1.24 -1.10 27.39
CA LEU A 153 -2.46 -1.11 26.60
C LEU A 153 -2.45 -2.23 25.54
N VAL A 154 -1.37 -2.32 24.75
CA VAL A 154 -1.33 -3.20 23.57
C VAL A 154 -1.04 -4.66 23.94
N VAL A 155 -0.17 -4.88 24.93
CA VAL A 155 0.32 -6.22 25.32
C VAL A 155 -0.52 -6.81 26.44
N ASP A 156 -0.80 -6.05 27.50
CA ASP A 156 -1.44 -6.57 28.71
C ASP A 156 -2.97 -6.48 28.61
N ASP A 157 -3.51 -5.34 28.14
CA ASP A 157 -4.97 -5.12 28.02
C ASP A 157 -5.54 -5.58 26.67
N ALA A 158 -4.70 -6.08 25.77
CA ALA A 158 -5.04 -6.45 24.40
C ALA A 158 -5.78 -5.33 23.61
N GLY A 159 -5.52 -4.06 23.93
CA GLY A 159 -6.07 -2.91 23.23
C GLY A 159 -5.37 -2.61 21.90
N SER A 160 -5.94 -1.65 21.17
CA SER A 160 -5.39 -1.08 19.95
C SER A 160 -5.22 0.44 20.08
N CYS A 161 -4.35 1.02 19.26
CA CYS A 161 -4.12 2.46 19.25
C CYS A 161 -3.48 2.96 17.96
N LEU A 162 -3.54 4.28 17.76
CA LEU A 162 -2.78 5.01 16.76
C LEU A 162 -1.60 5.71 17.42
N VAL A 163 -0.38 5.42 16.99
CA VAL A 163 0.82 6.18 17.34
C VAL A 163 1.19 7.08 16.18
N THR A 164 1.02 8.39 16.35
CA THR A 164 1.29 9.40 15.33
C THR A 164 2.41 10.34 15.73
N GLY A 165 3.06 10.95 14.75
CA GLY A 165 4.04 12.00 14.98
C GLY A 165 4.90 12.27 13.74
N PRO A 166 5.66 13.36 13.70
CA PRO A 166 6.47 13.72 12.54
C PRO A 166 7.59 12.70 12.23
N PRO A 167 8.20 12.76 11.03
CA PRO A 167 9.37 11.95 10.70
C PRO A 167 10.51 12.24 11.69
N GLY A 168 11.16 11.17 12.17
CA GLY A 168 12.27 11.26 13.10
C GLY A 168 11.91 11.35 14.58
N PHE A 169 10.63 11.20 14.95
CA PHE A 169 10.15 11.31 16.34
C PHE A 169 10.07 9.95 17.07
N GLY A 170 10.50 8.85 16.44
CA GLY A 170 10.64 7.56 17.12
C GLY A 170 9.54 6.52 16.86
N LYS A 171 8.60 6.76 15.95
CA LYS A 171 7.53 5.80 15.57
C LYS A 171 8.06 4.40 15.25
N SER A 172 9.04 4.31 14.34
CA SER A 172 9.65 3.03 13.95
C SER A 172 10.45 2.36 15.06
N TRP A 173 10.93 3.12 16.06
CA TRP A 173 11.53 2.54 17.26
C TRP A 173 10.44 1.94 18.15
N MET A 174 9.38 2.69 18.43
CA MET A 174 8.25 2.23 19.23
C MET A 174 7.58 0.99 18.65
N LEU A 175 7.36 0.96 17.33
CA LEU A 175 6.84 -0.21 16.62
C LEU A 175 7.72 -1.45 16.87
N ARG A 176 9.05 -1.32 16.76
CA ARG A 176 9.97 -2.45 16.98
C ARG A 176 9.94 -2.94 18.43
N GLN A 177 9.84 -2.03 19.39
CA GLN A 177 9.74 -2.39 20.80
C GLN A 177 8.42 -3.13 21.09
N LEU A 178 7.30 -2.64 20.57
CA LEU A 178 6.00 -3.30 20.72
C LEU A 178 5.97 -4.67 20.05
N ARG A 179 6.60 -4.81 18.87
CA ARG A 179 6.76 -6.11 18.22
C ARG A 179 7.50 -7.10 19.14
N SER A 180 8.61 -6.68 19.76
CA SER A 180 9.37 -7.55 20.67
C SER A 180 8.51 -7.97 21.86
N ALA A 181 7.88 -7.01 22.53
CA ALA A 181 7.05 -7.25 23.71
C ALA A 181 5.86 -8.18 23.40
N LEU A 182 5.17 -7.99 22.28
CA LEU A 182 4.09 -8.88 21.85
C LEU A 182 4.62 -10.30 21.53
N THR A 183 5.76 -10.41 20.85
CA THR A 183 6.35 -11.72 20.53
C THR A 183 6.77 -12.46 21.81
N GLU A 184 7.34 -11.75 22.78
CA GLU A 184 7.71 -12.28 24.10
C GLU A 184 6.48 -12.74 24.91
N ALA A 185 5.34 -12.04 24.75
CA ALA A 185 4.06 -12.46 25.30
C ALA A 185 3.41 -13.65 24.57
N GLY A 186 4.06 -14.19 23.53
CA GLY A 186 3.56 -15.34 22.75
C GLY A 186 2.55 -15.00 21.66
N GLU A 187 2.34 -13.71 21.37
CA GLU A 187 1.40 -13.26 20.34
C GLU A 187 1.96 -13.46 18.93
N ARG A 188 1.08 -13.80 17.99
CA ARG A 188 1.44 -13.83 16.57
C ARG A 188 1.38 -12.42 16.01
N VAL A 189 2.54 -11.86 15.68
CA VAL A 189 2.64 -10.46 15.20
C VAL A 189 2.99 -10.40 13.71
N ALA A 190 2.24 -9.61 12.95
CA ALA A 190 2.60 -9.22 11.59
C ALA A 190 2.95 -7.74 11.55
N VAL A 191 4.11 -7.39 10.99
CA VAL A 191 4.47 -6.00 10.73
C VAL A 191 4.29 -5.73 9.24
N ILE A 192 3.51 -4.70 8.91
CA ILE A 192 3.19 -4.37 7.52
C ILE A 192 3.37 -2.89 7.24
N SER A 193 3.76 -2.57 6.00
CA SER A 193 3.81 -1.19 5.50
C SER A 193 3.35 -1.11 4.05
N PRO A 194 2.70 -0.02 3.61
CA PRO A 194 2.27 0.15 2.22
C PRO A 194 3.43 0.12 1.21
N TYR A 195 4.61 0.58 1.60
CA TYR A 195 5.79 0.64 0.72
C TYR A 195 6.80 -0.44 1.05
N HIS A 196 7.41 -1.02 0.00
CA HIS A 196 8.49 -1.99 0.15
C HIS A 196 9.69 -1.42 0.91
N VAL A 197 10.09 -0.19 0.60
CA VAL A 197 11.25 0.44 1.24
C VAL A 197 10.96 0.74 2.70
N ALA A 198 9.77 1.24 3.04
CA ALA A 198 9.39 1.47 4.44
C ALA A 198 9.40 0.15 5.24
N ALA A 199 8.80 -0.92 4.67
CA ALA A 199 8.86 -2.26 5.27
C ALA A 199 10.31 -2.74 5.48
N LYS A 200 11.20 -2.57 4.48
CA LYS A 200 12.61 -2.94 4.58
C LYS A 200 13.33 -2.14 5.68
N GLN A 201 13.12 -0.83 5.74
CA GLN A 201 13.78 0.05 6.72
C GLN A 201 13.38 -0.22 8.17
N LEU A 202 12.20 -0.81 8.41
CA LEU A 202 11.81 -1.24 9.75
C LEU A 202 12.71 -2.35 10.30
N ASN A 203 13.46 -3.09 9.46
CA ASN A 203 14.43 -4.12 9.85
C ASN A 203 13.92 -5.10 10.93
N CYS A 204 12.63 -5.44 10.84
CA CYS A 204 11.95 -6.30 11.79
C CYS A 204 11.02 -7.31 11.08
N GLY A 205 11.43 -7.79 9.91
CA GLY A 205 10.66 -8.78 9.14
C GLY A 205 9.33 -8.25 8.61
N ALA A 206 9.21 -6.93 8.42
CA ALA A 206 7.99 -6.33 7.88
C ALA A 206 7.78 -6.69 6.41
N THR A 207 6.54 -6.87 6.00
CA THR A 207 6.15 -7.13 4.60
C THR A 207 5.27 -6.02 4.05
N THR A 208 5.04 -6.00 2.75
CA THR A 208 4.04 -5.05 2.21
C THR A 208 2.62 -5.45 2.62
N VAL A 209 1.75 -4.45 2.80
CA VAL A 209 0.32 -4.69 3.06
C VAL A 209 -0.28 -5.59 1.98
N HIS A 210 0.03 -5.33 0.70
CA HIS A 210 -0.42 -6.16 -0.41
C HIS A 210 -0.01 -7.64 -0.26
N SER A 211 1.27 -7.90 0.05
CA SER A 211 1.77 -9.27 0.21
C SER A 211 1.09 -9.97 1.39
N PHE A 212 0.91 -9.25 2.51
CA PHE A 212 0.22 -9.77 3.70
C PHE A 212 -1.24 -10.11 3.41
N VAL A 213 -1.98 -9.19 2.78
CA VAL A 213 -3.39 -9.38 2.43
C VAL A 213 -3.57 -10.61 1.55
N HIS A 214 -2.79 -10.71 0.47
CA HIS A 214 -2.88 -11.85 -0.45
C HIS A 214 -2.51 -13.18 0.21
N LYS A 215 -1.48 -13.19 1.06
CA LYS A 215 -0.99 -14.42 1.67
C LYS A 215 -1.89 -14.91 2.80
N TYR A 216 -2.50 -14.00 3.55
CA TYR A 216 -3.16 -14.34 4.82
C TYR A 216 -4.61 -13.90 4.90
N VAL A 217 -4.90 -12.63 4.65
CA VAL A 217 -6.21 -12.04 4.91
C VAL A 217 -7.28 -12.63 3.99
N LEU A 218 -6.99 -12.73 2.69
CA LEU A 218 -7.93 -13.33 1.71
C LEU A 218 -8.22 -14.81 1.98
N HIS A 219 -7.41 -15.46 2.81
CA HIS A 219 -7.55 -16.86 3.19
C HIS A 219 -8.07 -17.05 4.62
N GLY A 220 -8.29 -15.97 5.38
CA GLY A 220 -8.65 -16.06 6.80
C GLY A 220 -7.63 -16.82 7.66
N SER A 221 -6.36 -16.85 7.25
CA SER A 221 -5.33 -17.74 7.84
C SER A 221 -4.40 -17.05 8.85
N PHE A 222 -4.68 -15.79 9.17
CA PHE A 222 -3.98 -15.03 10.19
C PHE A 222 -4.95 -14.63 11.30
N SER A 223 -4.49 -14.85 12.53
CA SER A 223 -5.12 -14.44 13.78
C SER A 223 -3.98 -13.97 14.67
N GLY A 224 -4.10 -12.76 15.22
CA GLY A 224 -3.05 -12.10 16.00
C GLY A 224 -3.06 -10.59 15.84
N VAL A 225 -1.90 -9.97 16.06
CA VAL A 225 -1.73 -8.50 16.06
C VAL A 225 -1.02 -8.02 14.80
N ILE A 226 -1.58 -7.01 14.16
CA ILE A 226 -1.04 -6.35 12.97
C ILE A 226 -0.47 -5.00 13.39
N LEU A 227 0.82 -4.77 13.17
CA LEU A 227 1.47 -3.47 13.33
C LEU A 227 1.58 -2.83 11.94
N LEU A 228 0.74 -1.83 11.66
CA LEU A 228 0.67 -1.13 10.37
C LEU A 228 1.47 0.17 10.43
N ASP A 229 2.59 0.23 9.72
CA ASP A 229 3.37 1.46 9.53
C ASP A 229 2.90 2.26 8.32
N GLU A 230 3.16 3.56 8.33
CA GLU A 230 2.72 4.53 7.31
C GLU A 230 1.23 4.42 6.95
N TYR A 231 0.33 4.33 7.96
CA TYR A 231 -1.12 4.18 7.75
C TYR A 231 -1.73 5.29 6.86
N GLY A 232 -1.15 6.50 6.87
CA GLY A 232 -1.69 7.68 6.20
C GLY A 232 -1.68 7.61 4.66
N VAL A 233 -1.00 6.62 4.07
CA VAL A 233 -0.96 6.36 2.62
C VAL A 233 -1.70 5.09 2.22
N LEU A 234 -2.36 4.42 3.17
CA LEU A 234 -3.11 3.20 2.90
C LEU A 234 -4.28 3.50 1.96
N SER A 235 -4.41 2.72 0.87
CA SER A 235 -5.55 2.86 -0.03
C SER A 235 -6.83 2.31 0.59
N VAL A 236 -7.99 2.81 0.17
CA VAL A 236 -9.28 2.37 0.71
C VAL A 236 -9.55 0.89 0.41
N GLU A 237 -9.05 0.37 -0.72
CA GLU A 237 -9.15 -1.05 -1.06
C GLU A 237 -8.36 -1.95 -0.09
N LEU A 238 -7.14 -1.55 0.27
CA LEU A 238 -6.35 -2.29 1.25
C LEU A 238 -6.91 -2.14 2.66
N ALA A 239 -7.45 -0.97 3.00
CA ALA A 239 -8.11 -0.75 4.27
C ALA A 239 -9.34 -1.68 4.42
N ALA A 240 -10.16 -1.78 3.39
CA ALA A 240 -11.30 -2.69 3.37
C ALA A 240 -10.89 -4.17 3.45
N ALA A 241 -9.78 -4.56 2.83
CA ALA A 241 -9.26 -5.91 2.96
C ALA A 241 -8.78 -6.19 4.40
N LEU A 242 -7.99 -5.29 5.00
CA LEU A 242 -7.53 -5.44 6.39
C LEU A 242 -8.68 -5.46 7.40
N GLU A 243 -9.78 -4.75 7.13
CA GLU A 243 -10.98 -4.81 7.98
C GLU A 243 -11.56 -6.22 8.07
N GLN A 244 -11.44 -7.04 7.01
CA GLN A 244 -11.85 -8.45 7.08
C GLN A 244 -11.02 -9.22 8.12
N ALA A 245 -9.74 -8.89 8.28
CA ALA A 245 -8.91 -9.48 9.33
C ALA A 245 -9.35 -9.01 10.72
N CYS A 246 -9.69 -7.72 10.88
CA CYS A 246 -10.20 -7.17 12.13
C CYS A 246 -11.53 -7.84 12.54
N LEU A 247 -12.46 -8.00 11.59
CA LEU A 247 -13.73 -8.71 11.80
C LEU A 247 -13.53 -10.20 12.15
N ALA A 248 -12.43 -10.80 11.69
CA ALA A 248 -12.03 -12.15 12.08
C ALA A 248 -11.27 -12.22 13.43
N GLY A 249 -11.22 -11.11 14.18
CA GLY A 249 -10.63 -11.03 15.52
C GLY A 249 -9.15 -10.62 15.55
N CYS A 250 -8.57 -10.16 14.43
CA CYS A 250 -7.23 -9.56 14.47
C CYS A 250 -7.28 -8.16 15.11
N ARG A 251 -6.21 -7.79 15.81
CA ARG A 251 -6.02 -6.44 16.32
C ARG A 251 -5.08 -5.66 15.41
N ILE A 252 -5.26 -4.35 15.29
CA ILE A 252 -4.38 -3.52 14.48
C ILE A 252 -3.87 -2.31 15.28
N VAL A 253 -2.57 -2.11 15.29
CA VAL A 253 -1.92 -0.94 15.87
C VAL A 253 -1.32 -0.14 14.73
N CYS A 254 -1.75 1.12 14.61
CA CYS A 254 -1.37 1.97 13.50
C CYS A 254 -0.22 2.90 13.89
N PHE A 255 0.74 3.07 12.99
CA PHE A 255 1.85 3.99 13.10
C PHE A 255 1.93 4.83 11.83
N GLY A 256 2.20 6.12 11.97
CA GLY A 256 2.42 6.94 10.80
C GLY A 256 2.31 8.42 11.10
N ASP A 257 2.14 9.19 10.05
CA ASP A 257 2.02 10.62 10.13
C ASP A 257 0.92 11.08 9.19
N ALA A 258 -0.13 11.64 9.77
CA ALA A 258 -1.23 12.21 9.00
C ALA A 258 -0.79 13.44 8.19
N ASP A 259 0.41 13.95 8.40
CA ASP A 259 0.82 15.21 7.84
C ASP A 259 1.71 15.08 6.59
N GLN A 260 2.06 13.85 6.23
CA GLN A 260 2.78 13.54 5.00
C GLN A 260 1.86 13.52 3.77
N LEU A 261 2.44 13.29 2.58
CA LEU A 261 1.63 13.07 1.36
C LEU A 261 0.73 11.84 1.56
N ARG A 262 -0.49 11.97 1.05
CA ARG A 262 -1.53 10.96 1.10
C ARG A 262 -1.40 9.94 -0.03
N SER A 263 -2.27 8.94 0.00
CA SER A 263 -2.48 8.05 -1.15
C SER A 263 -2.73 8.88 -2.41
N ILE A 264 -2.04 8.52 -3.50
CA ILE A 264 -2.16 9.21 -4.78
C ILE A 264 -3.44 8.73 -5.46
N SER A 265 -4.33 9.67 -5.78
CA SER A 265 -5.59 9.41 -6.52
C SER A 265 -6.37 8.20 -6.02
N PRO A 266 -6.74 8.16 -4.71
CA PRO A 266 -7.43 6.99 -4.18
C PRO A 266 -8.80 6.86 -4.83
N THR A 267 -9.18 5.60 -5.08
CA THR A 267 -10.49 5.26 -5.61
C THR A 267 -11.21 4.30 -4.68
N TRP A 268 -12.52 4.19 -4.84
CA TRP A 268 -13.30 3.10 -4.28
C TRP A 268 -14.30 2.66 -5.34
N ARG A 269 -14.18 1.40 -5.79
CA ARG A 269 -15.03 0.82 -6.84
C ARG A 269 -15.10 1.71 -8.09
N GLY A 270 -13.95 2.23 -8.52
CA GLY A 270 -13.83 3.10 -9.70
C GLY A 270 -14.27 4.55 -9.50
N ARG A 271 -14.70 4.96 -8.29
CA ARG A 271 -15.01 6.35 -7.98
C ARG A 271 -13.86 7.01 -7.22
N PRO A 272 -13.41 8.21 -7.61
CA PRO A 272 -12.46 8.97 -6.81
C PRO A 272 -13.00 9.23 -5.40
N VAL A 273 -12.11 9.14 -4.40
CA VAL A 273 -12.42 9.52 -3.01
C VAL A 273 -11.42 10.58 -2.54
N PRO A 274 -11.79 11.46 -1.60
CA PRO A 274 -10.84 12.39 -0.99
C PRO A 274 -9.63 11.67 -0.39
N SER A 275 -8.46 12.30 -0.44
CA SER A 275 -7.21 11.65 -0.01
C SER A 275 -7.08 11.50 1.51
N GLU A 276 -7.91 12.25 2.23
CA GLU A 276 -8.06 12.29 3.68
C GLU A 276 -9.06 11.26 4.19
N SER A 277 -9.86 10.66 3.29
CA SER A 277 -11.04 9.84 3.65
C SER A 277 -10.71 8.74 4.66
N PHE A 278 -9.58 8.05 4.50
CA PHE A 278 -9.19 6.99 5.43
C PHE A 278 -8.76 7.55 6.79
N VAL A 279 -8.01 8.65 6.82
CA VAL A 279 -7.48 9.25 8.05
C VAL A 279 -8.58 9.87 8.90
N GLU A 280 -9.63 10.38 8.27
CA GLU A 280 -10.81 10.93 8.95
C GLU A 280 -11.91 9.89 9.18
N SER A 281 -11.71 8.66 8.69
CA SER A 281 -12.74 7.63 8.71
C SER A 281 -13.10 7.17 10.12
N ARG A 282 -14.38 6.77 10.27
CA ARG A 282 -14.84 5.98 11.41
C ARG A 282 -14.04 4.67 11.55
N LEU A 283 -13.64 4.06 10.43
CA LEU A 283 -12.89 2.80 10.38
C LEU A 283 -11.57 2.90 11.14
N LEU A 284 -10.76 3.94 10.88
CA LEU A 284 -9.49 4.13 11.57
C LEU A 284 -9.69 4.31 13.09
N LYS A 285 -10.74 5.03 13.50
CA LYS A 285 -11.08 5.20 14.92
C LYS A 285 -11.44 3.86 15.56
N LEU A 286 -12.25 3.04 14.90
CA LEU A 286 -12.60 1.69 15.37
C LEU A 286 -11.39 0.78 15.48
N TRP A 287 -10.51 0.79 14.47
CA TRP A 287 -9.25 0.02 14.46
C TRP A 287 -8.33 0.30 15.65
N THR A 288 -8.44 1.49 16.21
CA THR A 288 -7.47 2.02 17.18
C THR A 288 -8.12 2.30 18.54
N ASP A 289 -9.30 1.74 18.78
CA ASP A 289 -10.13 1.96 19.97
C ASP A 289 -10.34 3.45 20.31
N CYS A 290 -10.34 4.29 19.28
CA CYS A 290 -10.36 5.75 19.40
C CYS A 290 -9.19 6.32 20.23
N ARG A 291 -8.08 5.60 20.41
CA ARG A 291 -6.90 6.05 21.17
C ARG A 291 -5.80 6.52 20.25
N MET A 292 -5.33 7.75 20.46
CA MET A 292 -4.26 8.37 19.70
C MET A 292 -3.14 8.85 20.62
N PHE A 293 -1.93 8.37 20.40
CA PHE A 293 -0.72 8.82 21.07
C PHE A 293 0.13 9.67 20.11
N ARG A 294 0.45 10.90 20.51
CA ARG A 294 1.22 11.85 19.68
C ARG A 294 2.65 11.98 20.19
N LEU A 295 3.61 11.57 19.35
CA LEU A 295 5.03 11.79 19.61
C LEU A 295 5.41 13.24 19.27
N THR A 296 6.03 13.92 20.22
CA THR A 296 6.36 15.36 20.17
C THR A 296 7.86 15.63 20.31
N THR A 297 8.67 14.61 20.59
CA THR A 297 10.13 14.72 20.76
C THR A 297 10.89 14.22 19.53
N TYR A 298 11.74 15.09 18.96
CA TYR A 298 12.63 14.73 17.86
C TYR A 298 13.80 13.85 18.33
N ARG A 299 14.07 12.75 17.62
CA ARG A 299 15.05 11.72 18.01
C ARG A 299 16.03 11.28 16.92
N ARG A 300 15.85 11.73 15.67
CA ARG A 300 16.66 11.27 14.53
C ARG A 300 18.02 11.96 14.43
N GLY A 301 18.11 13.22 14.84
CA GLY A 301 19.30 14.04 14.69
C GLY A 301 19.48 14.99 15.85
N THR A 302 20.47 15.88 15.74
CA THR A 302 20.89 16.80 16.80
C THR A 302 20.29 18.20 16.67
N ASP A 303 19.44 18.43 15.68
CA ASP A 303 18.86 19.74 15.35
C ASP A 303 17.34 19.78 15.61
N PRO A 304 16.90 19.91 16.88
CA PRO A 304 15.48 20.00 17.23
C PRO A 304 14.84 21.32 16.73
N ALA A 305 15.63 22.36 16.45
CA ALA A 305 15.13 23.63 15.93
C ALA A 305 14.70 23.50 14.47
N PHE A 306 15.48 22.77 13.65
CA PHE A 306 15.06 22.39 12.31
C PHE A 306 13.84 21.47 12.31
N ALA A 307 13.80 20.52 13.27
CA ALA A 307 12.63 19.65 13.43
C ALA A 307 11.35 20.42 13.74
N SER A 308 11.43 21.33 14.71
CA SER A 308 10.31 22.22 15.05
C SER A 308 9.89 23.08 13.86
N TRP A 309 10.85 23.59 13.09
CA TRP A 309 10.58 24.40 11.91
C TRP A 309 9.80 23.65 10.83
N TYR A 310 10.25 22.46 10.41
CA TYR A 310 9.54 21.76 9.35
C TYR A 310 8.14 21.33 9.80
N VAL A 311 7.91 21.07 11.08
CA VAL A 311 6.56 20.77 11.59
C VAL A 311 5.65 22.00 11.44
N GLN A 312 6.17 23.19 11.77
CA GLN A 312 5.43 24.46 11.72
C GLN A 312 5.19 24.97 10.29
N ILE A 313 6.11 24.71 9.35
CA ILE A 313 6.03 25.26 7.99
C ILE A 313 4.72 24.91 7.27
N ARG A 314 4.06 23.81 7.66
CA ARG A 314 2.79 23.37 7.09
C ARG A 314 1.63 24.33 7.31
N GLN A 315 1.67 25.08 8.40
CA GLN A 315 0.65 26.06 8.76
C GLN A 315 0.95 27.45 8.17
N SER A 316 2.10 27.61 7.50
CA SER A 316 2.51 28.89 6.93
C SER A 316 1.89 29.14 5.57
N GLU A 317 1.21 30.27 5.42
CA GLU A 317 0.72 30.77 4.13
C GLU A 317 1.88 31.17 3.20
N ASP A 318 3.00 31.65 3.77
CA ASP A 318 4.21 32.07 3.04
C ASP A 318 5.32 31.00 3.02
N ALA A 319 4.95 29.71 3.16
CA ALA A 319 5.89 28.60 3.35
C ALA A 319 7.04 28.57 2.34
N VAL A 320 6.77 28.87 1.06
CA VAL A 320 7.77 28.89 0.00
C VAL A 320 8.80 30.00 0.20
N ALA A 321 8.33 31.22 0.50
CA ALA A 321 9.21 32.37 0.71
C ALA A 321 10.07 32.19 1.97
N GLU A 322 9.47 31.67 3.04
CA GLU A 322 10.17 31.34 4.27
C GLU A 322 11.27 30.29 4.03
N ALA A 323 10.95 29.18 3.37
CA ALA A 323 11.90 28.11 3.10
C ALA A 323 13.07 28.59 2.23
N LEU A 324 12.81 29.39 1.19
CA LEU A 324 13.86 29.98 0.34
C LEU A 324 14.75 30.95 1.11
N ARG A 325 14.19 31.73 2.04
CA ARG A 325 14.96 32.67 2.88
C ARG A 325 15.82 31.94 3.89
N ARG A 326 15.30 30.88 4.51
CA ARG A 326 15.98 30.15 5.58
C ARG A 326 17.00 29.13 5.06
N PHE A 327 16.74 28.51 3.91
CA PHE A 327 17.55 27.45 3.31
C PHE A 327 17.91 27.78 1.85
N PRO A 328 18.64 28.87 1.59
CA PRO A 328 19.03 29.22 0.22
C PRO A 328 19.94 28.14 -0.38
N CYS A 329 19.77 27.87 -1.68
CA CYS A 329 20.67 27.00 -2.43
C CYS A 329 22.10 27.57 -2.39
N THR A 330 23.08 26.72 -2.09
CA THR A 330 24.50 27.07 -2.15
C THR A 330 25.16 26.48 -3.40
N ASP A 331 26.44 26.78 -3.61
CA ASP A 331 27.25 26.18 -4.69
C ASP A 331 27.65 24.72 -4.40
N ARG A 332 27.33 24.19 -3.21
CA ARG A 332 27.63 22.80 -2.86
C ARG A 332 26.91 21.84 -3.81
N ARG A 333 27.55 20.70 -4.06
CA ARG A 333 26.91 19.58 -4.75
C ARG A 333 25.87 18.96 -3.82
N ALA A 334 24.64 18.81 -4.29
CA ALA A 334 23.62 18.07 -3.53
C ALA A 334 23.85 16.57 -3.72
N ASP A 335 23.82 15.83 -2.61
CA ASP A 335 23.83 14.37 -2.63
C ASP A 335 22.47 13.82 -3.09
N TRP A 336 21.40 14.55 -2.77
CA TRP A 336 20.02 14.17 -3.06
C TRP A 336 19.24 15.34 -3.64
N ASN A 337 18.69 15.16 -4.83
CA ASN A 337 17.79 16.13 -5.44
C ASN A 337 16.35 15.61 -5.35
N ILE A 338 15.51 16.31 -4.60
CA ILE A 338 14.08 16.05 -4.49
C ILE A 338 13.35 17.01 -5.41
N VAL A 339 12.50 16.48 -6.28
CA VAL A 339 11.74 17.25 -7.28
C VAL A 339 10.25 16.94 -7.21
N MET A 340 9.43 17.82 -7.79
CA MET A 340 7.99 17.55 -7.93
C MET A 340 7.69 16.73 -9.19
N SER A 341 8.34 17.05 -10.31
CA SER A 341 7.97 16.52 -11.63
C SER A 341 8.94 15.48 -12.18
N HIS A 342 8.42 14.51 -12.92
CA HIS A 342 9.26 13.58 -13.69
C HIS A 342 10.10 14.29 -14.76
N PHE A 343 9.60 15.40 -15.30
CA PHE A 343 10.34 16.24 -16.26
C PHE A 343 11.63 16.78 -15.63
N ARG A 344 11.53 17.45 -14.48
CA ARG A 344 12.70 17.97 -13.75
C ARG A 344 13.64 16.84 -13.33
N ARG A 345 13.08 15.71 -12.86
CA ARG A 345 13.86 14.53 -12.48
C ARG A 345 14.77 14.07 -13.61
N LYS A 346 14.21 13.92 -14.83
CA LYS A 346 14.97 13.50 -16.01
C LYS A 346 16.08 14.49 -16.33
N GLN A 347 15.77 15.79 -16.38
CA GLN A 347 16.78 16.83 -16.65
C GLN A 347 17.96 16.79 -15.68
N ILE A 348 17.69 16.65 -14.37
CA ILE A 348 18.75 16.58 -13.36
C ILE A 348 19.52 15.26 -13.49
N ASN A 349 18.82 14.14 -13.69
CA ASN A 349 19.46 12.84 -13.91
C ASN A 349 20.42 12.87 -15.10
N ASP A 350 19.99 13.39 -16.25
CA ASP A 350 20.80 13.46 -17.46
C ASP A 350 22.03 14.37 -17.23
N ARG A 351 21.82 15.55 -16.62
CA ARG A 351 22.91 16.50 -16.33
C ARG A 351 23.96 15.94 -15.37
N GLU A 352 23.52 15.37 -14.25
CA GLU A 352 24.43 14.88 -13.21
C GLU A 352 25.12 13.58 -13.65
N GLN A 353 24.44 12.72 -14.43
CA GLN A 353 25.06 11.52 -14.99
C GLN A 353 26.09 11.86 -16.07
N ALA A 354 25.81 12.82 -16.95
CA ALA A 354 26.79 13.28 -17.94
C ALA A 354 28.07 13.80 -17.27
N ARG A 355 27.93 14.58 -16.18
CA ARG A 355 29.10 15.06 -15.41
C ARG A 355 29.86 13.92 -14.75
N GLU A 356 29.17 12.99 -14.07
CA GLU A 356 29.86 11.83 -13.46
C GLU A 356 30.51 10.92 -14.53
N ALA A 357 29.95 10.86 -15.75
CA ALA A 357 30.55 10.12 -16.86
C ALA A 357 31.85 10.76 -17.35
N GLU A 358 31.93 12.09 -17.44
CA GLU A 358 33.17 12.82 -17.75
C GLU A 358 34.26 12.53 -16.71
N GLU A 359 33.91 12.57 -15.42
CA GLU A 359 34.81 12.23 -14.30
C GLU A 359 35.26 10.75 -14.37
N ALA A 360 34.35 9.84 -14.74
CA ALA A 360 34.63 8.42 -14.90
C ALA A 360 35.61 8.16 -16.07
N VAL A 361 35.42 8.82 -17.21
CA VAL A 361 36.34 8.76 -18.36
C VAL A 361 37.72 9.29 -17.98
N ALA A 362 37.78 10.44 -17.28
CA ALA A 362 39.04 11.00 -16.79
C ALA A 362 39.77 10.07 -15.81
N SER A 363 39.02 9.25 -15.08
CA SER A 363 39.55 8.24 -14.15
C SER A 363 39.84 6.89 -14.81
N GLY A 364 39.71 6.76 -16.13
CA GLY A 364 39.99 5.54 -16.88
C GLY A 364 38.92 4.44 -16.77
N LYS A 365 37.70 4.77 -16.32
CA LYS A 365 36.60 3.80 -16.24
C LYS A 365 35.99 3.53 -17.61
N THR A 366 35.55 2.29 -17.83
CA THR A 366 34.80 1.92 -19.03
C THR A 366 33.35 2.40 -18.95
N ILE A 367 32.87 3.02 -20.03
CA ILE A 367 31.50 3.51 -20.17
C ILE A 367 30.70 2.55 -21.05
N TYR A 368 29.48 2.24 -20.63
CA TYR A 368 28.51 1.46 -21.40
C TYR A 368 27.20 2.22 -21.51
N VAL A 369 26.60 2.25 -22.70
CA VAL A 369 25.28 2.87 -22.88
C VAL A 369 24.20 1.87 -22.47
N VAL A 370 23.25 2.34 -21.65
CA VAL A 370 22.05 1.60 -21.25
C VAL A 370 20.83 2.32 -21.79
N ALA A 371 19.98 1.58 -22.52
CA ALA A 371 18.67 2.06 -22.94
C ALA A 371 17.67 1.89 -21.78
N GLY A 372 17.01 2.98 -21.37
CA GLY A 372 16.00 2.99 -20.31
C GLY A 372 14.94 4.07 -20.54
N GLU A 373 14.40 4.63 -19.46
CA GLU A 373 13.46 5.77 -19.54
C GLU A 373 14.03 6.98 -20.30
N SER A 374 15.34 7.18 -20.13
CA SER A 374 16.25 7.93 -20.98
C SER A 374 17.47 7.04 -21.19
N SER A 375 18.14 7.12 -22.35
CA SER A 375 19.45 6.47 -22.50
C SER A 375 20.49 7.17 -21.63
N TYR A 376 21.36 6.41 -20.98
CA TYR A 376 22.40 6.97 -20.11
C TYR A 376 23.70 6.19 -20.18
N ASP A 377 24.80 6.88 -19.88
CA ASP A 377 26.12 6.31 -19.73
C ASP A 377 26.24 5.64 -18.36
N MET A 378 26.59 4.36 -18.33
CA MET A 378 26.76 3.55 -17.14
C MET A 378 28.23 3.18 -16.96
N PHE A 379 28.68 3.16 -15.72
CA PHE A 379 30.04 2.82 -15.29
C PHE A 379 30.02 2.38 -13.82
N GLU A 380 31.11 1.78 -13.34
CA GLU A 380 31.26 1.44 -11.93
C GLU A 380 31.17 2.69 -11.04
N GLY A 381 30.19 2.72 -10.16
CA GLY A 381 29.80 3.87 -9.34
C GLY A 381 28.50 4.54 -9.77
N THR A 382 27.88 4.13 -10.88
CA THR A 382 26.58 4.68 -11.32
C THR A 382 25.49 4.41 -10.29
N LYS A 383 24.76 5.45 -9.91
CA LYS A 383 23.71 5.43 -8.89
C LYS A 383 22.34 5.19 -9.51
N LEU A 384 21.72 4.09 -9.13
CA LEU A 384 20.43 3.63 -9.65
C LEU A 384 19.38 3.50 -8.54
N ILE A 385 18.12 3.43 -8.97
CA ILE A 385 16.98 3.09 -8.12
C ILE A 385 16.11 2.04 -8.82
N GLY A 386 15.67 1.04 -8.08
CA GLY A 386 14.74 0.02 -8.60
C GLY A 386 13.41 0.64 -9.04
N SER A 387 12.87 0.21 -10.18
CA SER A 387 11.65 0.76 -10.79
C SER A 387 10.42 -0.13 -10.65
N ASN A 388 10.59 -1.42 -10.37
CA ASN A 388 9.51 -2.39 -10.19
C ASN A 388 10.00 -3.57 -9.31
N ASN A 389 9.15 -4.58 -9.15
CA ASN A 389 9.41 -5.78 -8.34
C ASN A 389 9.43 -7.08 -9.17
N GLU A 390 9.54 -7.00 -10.49
CA GLU A 390 9.44 -8.17 -11.37
C GLU A 390 10.72 -9.04 -11.35
N PHE A 391 11.87 -8.42 -11.09
CA PHE A 391 13.15 -9.12 -11.05
C PHE A 391 13.55 -9.43 -9.60
N SER A 392 13.84 -10.71 -9.32
CA SER A 392 14.27 -11.13 -8.00
C SER A 392 15.57 -10.42 -7.58
N GLY A 393 15.57 -9.81 -6.39
CA GLY A 393 16.70 -9.01 -5.90
C GLY A 393 16.67 -7.53 -6.29
N ILE A 394 15.74 -7.08 -7.13
CA ILE A 394 15.49 -5.65 -7.38
C ILE A 394 14.09 -5.31 -6.90
N THR A 395 14.02 -4.41 -5.91
CA THR A 395 12.76 -3.93 -5.34
C THR A 395 12.50 -2.50 -5.78
N ASN A 396 11.24 -2.15 -6.01
CA ASN A 396 10.85 -0.79 -6.36
C ASN A 396 11.27 0.18 -5.26
N GLY A 397 12.04 1.19 -5.64
CA GLY A 397 12.63 2.15 -4.72
C GLY A 397 13.95 1.72 -4.09
N ALA A 398 14.44 0.48 -4.26
CA ALA A 398 15.74 0.09 -3.70
C ALA A 398 16.86 1.00 -4.22
N LEU A 399 17.73 1.48 -3.33
CA LEU A 399 18.90 2.30 -3.67
C LEU A 399 20.01 1.36 -4.16
N LEU A 400 20.41 1.47 -5.42
CA LEU A 400 21.34 0.53 -6.05
C LEU A 400 22.60 1.26 -6.53
N LEU A 401 23.75 0.62 -6.36
CA LEU A 401 25.04 1.08 -6.88
C LEU A 401 25.61 0.04 -7.85
N VAL A 402 26.05 0.48 -9.02
CA VAL A 402 26.83 -0.38 -9.92
C VAL A 402 28.23 -0.58 -9.33
N VAL A 403 28.57 -1.81 -8.94
CA VAL A 403 29.87 -2.11 -8.30
C VAL A 403 30.85 -2.83 -9.20
N ALA A 404 30.37 -3.51 -10.24
CA ALA A 404 31.22 -4.18 -11.23
C ALA A 404 30.50 -4.33 -12.57
N CYS A 405 31.26 -4.27 -13.66
CA CYS A 405 30.77 -4.45 -15.03
C CYS A 405 31.65 -5.44 -15.81
N ASP A 406 31.19 -6.68 -15.95
CA ASP A 406 31.88 -7.76 -16.65
C ASP A 406 31.26 -7.96 -18.04
N GLY A 407 31.52 -7.02 -18.96
CA GLY A 407 30.96 -7.05 -20.32
C GLY A 407 29.44 -6.88 -20.32
N GLU A 408 28.71 -7.99 -20.46
CA GLU A 408 27.23 -7.99 -20.47
C GLU A 408 26.60 -8.14 -19.08
N LEU A 409 27.38 -8.53 -18.07
CA LEU A 409 26.86 -8.74 -16.72
C LEU A 409 27.21 -7.56 -15.82
N VAL A 410 26.21 -7.02 -15.14
CA VAL A 410 26.35 -5.91 -14.20
C VAL A 410 26.03 -6.39 -12.79
N THR A 411 26.93 -6.10 -11.86
CA THR A 411 26.69 -6.37 -10.44
C THR A 411 26.21 -5.09 -9.77
N LEU A 412 24.99 -5.15 -9.23
CA LEU A 412 24.38 -4.08 -8.45
C LEU A 412 24.49 -4.44 -6.97
N ARG A 413 24.82 -3.46 -6.14
CA ARG A 413 24.75 -3.56 -4.68
C ARG A 413 23.62 -2.70 -4.17
N ASP A 414 22.73 -3.27 -3.38
CA ASP A 414 21.74 -2.51 -2.62
C ASP A 414 22.45 -1.75 -1.50
N GLU A 415 22.35 -0.42 -1.50
CA GLU A 415 23.07 0.45 -0.57
C GLU A 415 22.58 0.34 0.88
N GLU A 416 21.36 -0.15 1.11
CA GLU A 416 20.79 -0.27 2.46
C GLU A 416 21.12 -1.65 3.07
N SER A 417 20.97 -2.72 2.29
CA SER A 417 21.19 -4.10 2.77
C SER A 417 22.60 -4.64 2.51
N GLY A 418 23.36 -4.05 1.59
CA GLY A 418 24.66 -4.55 1.15
C GLY A 418 24.59 -5.78 0.24
N GLU A 419 23.41 -6.36 0.03
CA GLU A 419 23.21 -7.51 -0.85
C GLU A 419 23.53 -7.15 -2.30
N THR A 420 24.10 -8.10 -3.04
CA THR A 420 24.43 -7.93 -4.45
C THR A 420 23.53 -8.76 -5.34
N VAL A 421 23.07 -8.17 -6.45
CA VAL A 421 22.31 -8.83 -7.49
C VAL A 421 23.03 -8.67 -8.84
N LYS A 422 23.07 -9.74 -9.63
CA LYS A 422 23.65 -9.73 -10.96
C LYS A 422 22.55 -9.71 -12.01
N LEU A 423 22.68 -8.83 -12.99
CA LEU A 423 21.71 -8.64 -14.06
C LEU A 423 22.45 -8.42 -15.39
N ARG A 424 21.86 -8.89 -16.49
CA ARG A 424 22.34 -8.49 -17.82
C ARG A 424 22.12 -7.00 -18.05
N ARG A 425 23.09 -6.32 -18.66
CA ARG A 425 23.06 -4.89 -18.96
C ARG A 425 21.81 -4.47 -19.74
N GLU A 426 21.39 -5.28 -20.70
CA GLU A 426 20.18 -5.05 -21.53
C GLU A 426 18.89 -4.94 -20.69
N LEU A 427 18.86 -5.54 -19.50
CA LEU A 427 17.70 -5.53 -18.62
C LEU A 427 17.71 -4.36 -17.62
N LEU A 428 18.83 -3.63 -17.48
CA LEU A 428 18.97 -2.57 -16.48
C LEU A 428 17.90 -1.50 -16.64
N GLY A 429 17.66 -1.01 -17.86
CA GLY A 429 16.67 0.04 -18.09
C GLY A 429 15.22 -0.37 -17.84
N ARG A 430 14.92 -1.67 -17.82
CA ARG A 430 13.59 -2.19 -17.46
C ARG A 430 13.37 -2.16 -15.95
N TYR A 431 14.38 -2.56 -15.17
CA TYR A 431 14.25 -2.78 -13.72
C TYR A 431 14.82 -1.64 -12.87
N THR A 432 15.55 -0.71 -13.47
CA THR A 432 16.22 0.40 -12.76
C THR A 432 16.13 1.71 -13.54
N ARG A 433 16.37 2.82 -12.84
CA ARG A 433 16.52 4.17 -13.42
C ARG A 433 17.58 4.95 -12.64
N LEU A 434 18.12 6.02 -13.24
CA LEU A 434 19.06 6.92 -12.55
C LEU A 434 18.45 7.56 -11.30
N ARG A 435 19.29 7.79 -10.29
CA ARG A 435 18.89 8.28 -8.96
C ARG A 435 19.46 9.66 -8.55
N HIS A 436 20.06 10.43 -9.45
CA HIS A 436 20.53 11.77 -9.07
C HIS A 436 19.40 12.68 -8.58
N ALA A 437 18.18 12.46 -9.10
CA ALA A 437 16.95 13.06 -8.61
C ALA A 437 15.84 12.03 -8.39
N ILE A 438 14.99 12.31 -7.40
CA ILE A 438 13.82 11.50 -7.03
C ILE A 438 12.60 12.40 -6.81
N THR A 439 11.41 11.87 -7.06
CA THR A 439 10.16 12.61 -6.80
C THR A 439 9.80 12.59 -5.32
N LEU A 440 9.04 13.60 -4.86
CA LEU A 440 8.53 13.67 -3.48
C LEU A 440 7.80 12.39 -3.04
N ALA A 441 6.97 11.81 -3.91
CA ALA A 441 6.30 10.54 -3.61
C ALA A 441 7.28 9.38 -3.41
N SER A 442 8.41 9.36 -4.15
CA SER A 442 9.41 8.29 -4.04
C SER A 442 10.36 8.45 -2.84
N CYS A 443 10.39 9.63 -2.22
CA CYS A 443 11.25 9.90 -1.07
C CYS A 443 10.59 9.62 0.29
N GLN A 444 9.25 9.46 0.32
CA GLN A 444 8.53 9.12 1.55
C GLN A 444 9.07 7.85 2.20
N GLY A 445 8.98 7.81 3.53
CA GLY A 445 9.50 6.71 4.32
C GLY A 445 11.03 6.62 4.35
N ARG A 446 11.81 7.61 3.89
CA ARG A 446 13.28 7.58 3.94
C ARG A 446 13.91 8.70 4.77
N THR A 447 15.18 8.52 5.10
CA THR A 447 16.08 9.58 5.57
C THR A 447 17.30 9.58 4.66
N PHE A 448 17.76 10.75 4.25
CA PHE A 448 18.90 10.87 3.35
C PHE A 448 20.12 11.42 4.08
N PRO A 449 21.26 10.72 4.03
CA PRO A 449 22.54 11.26 4.50
C PRO A 449 23.08 12.27 3.49
N GLY A 450 23.64 13.37 3.97
CA GLY A 450 24.23 14.41 3.12
C GLY A 450 23.26 15.52 2.74
N VAL A 451 23.64 16.33 1.75
CA VAL A 451 22.90 17.53 1.34
C VAL A 451 21.68 17.14 0.52
N VAL A 452 20.51 17.50 1.03
CA VAL A 452 19.19 17.32 0.41
C VAL A 452 18.72 18.65 -0.16
N ARG A 453 18.54 18.70 -1.49
CA ARG A 453 18.05 19.87 -2.20
C ARG A 453 16.63 19.65 -2.71
N LEU A 454 15.70 20.47 -2.24
CA LEU A 454 14.35 20.58 -2.79
C LEU A 454 14.35 21.55 -3.97
N TRP A 455 13.90 21.06 -5.12
CA TRP A 455 13.72 21.83 -6.35
C TRP A 455 12.27 22.28 -6.54
N ASP A 456 12.04 23.02 -7.63
CA ASP A 456 10.72 23.45 -8.09
C ASP A 456 10.02 24.40 -7.12
N MET A 457 10.77 25.14 -6.29
CA MET A 457 10.22 26.13 -5.35
C MET A 457 9.53 27.31 -6.06
N GLY A 458 9.74 27.49 -7.36
CA GLY A 458 8.98 28.44 -8.19
C GLY A 458 7.65 27.90 -8.72
N SER A 459 7.30 26.63 -8.45
CA SER A 459 6.08 26.00 -8.95
C SER A 459 4.83 26.50 -8.22
N LYS A 460 3.77 26.79 -8.97
CA LYS A 460 2.43 27.09 -8.42
C LYS A 460 1.78 25.93 -7.68
N TYR A 461 2.30 24.71 -7.87
CA TYR A 461 1.80 23.50 -7.20
C TYR A 461 2.58 23.19 -5.91
N MET A 462 3.66 23.93 -5.61
CA MET A 462 4.40 23.76 -4.37
C MET A 462 3.49 24.11 -3.20
N THR A 463 3.43 23.23 -2.20
CA THR A 463 2.57 23.41 -1.02
C THR A 463 3.40 23.26 0.24
N PRO A 464 2.93 23.75 1.39
CA PRO A 464 3.60 23.55 2.66
C PRO A 464 3.87 22.06 2.97
N THR A 465 2.97 21.15 2.59
CA THR A 465 3.14 19.70 2.72
C THR A 465 4.33 19.17 1.91
N HIS A 466 4.55 19.67 0.70
CA HIS A 466 5.71 19.27 -0.11
C HIS A 466 7.02 19.68 0.56
N ILE A 467 7.07 20.90 1.13
CA ILE A 467 8.24 21.40 1.86
C ILE A 467 8.48 20.57 3.12
N TYR A 468 7.43 20.27 3.89
CA TYR A 468 7.48 19.38 5.05
C TYR A 468 8.05 18.00 4.70
N VAL A 469 7.52 17.37 3.65
CA VAL A 469 7.95 16.03 3.25
C VAL A 469 9.41 16.03 2.82
N ALA A 470 9.86 17.02 2.05
CA ALA A 470 11.25 17.12 1.60
C ALA A 470 12.22 17.42 2.75
N SER A 471 11.94 18.46 3.55
CA SER A 471 12.80 18.88 4.66
C SER A 471 12.92 17.80 5.73
N SER A 472 11.84 17.09 6.02
CA SER A 472 11.84 15.94 6.92
C SER A 472 12.60 14.72 6.40
N ARG A 473 13.23 14.76 5.21
CA ARG A 473 14.18 13.73 4.76
C ARG A 473 15.62 14.04 5.18
N ALA A 474 15.94 15.30 5.45
CA ALA A 474 17.25 15.73 5.94
C ALA A 474 17.37 15.52 7.46
N THR A 475 18.61 15.47 7.98
CA THR A 475 18.89 15.28 9.40
C THR A 475 19.12 16.57 10.19
N SER A 476 19.48 17.66 9.50
CA SER A 476 19.69 19.00 10.05
C SER A 476 19.39 20.10 9.01
N GLY A 477 19.22 21.33 9.48
CA GLY A 477 19.00 22.48 8.60
C GLY A 477 20.17 22.79 7.67
N ASP A 478 21.41 22.57 8.10
CA ASP A 478 22.63 22.83 7.30
C ASP A 478 22.77 21.93 6.07
N LEU A 479 22.06 20.79 6.09
CA LEU A 479 22.01 19.80 5.02
C LEU A 479 20.77 19.95 4.15
N PHE A 480 19.89 20.92 4.41
CA PHE A 480 18.70 21.15 3.61
C PHE A 480 18.82 22.45 2.81
N GLU A 481 18.47 22.39 1.52
CA GLU A 481 18.51 23.54 0.62
C GLU A 481 17.29 23.60 -0.29
N CYS A 482 16.87 24.82 -0.62
CA CYS A 482 15.75 25.11 -1.49
C CYS A 482 16.22 25.80 -2.77
N ARG A 483 15.77 25.31 -3.93
CA ARG A 483 16.07 25.85 -5.25
C ARG A 483 14.80 26.07 -6.07
N ARG A 484 14.75 27.21 -6.76
CA ARG A 484 13.64 27.57 -7.64
C ARG A 484 13.55 26.68 -8.87
#